data_AF-A0A3Q2XHH2-F1
#
_entry.id   AF-A0A3Q2XHH2-F1
#
_cell.length_a   1.000
_cell.length_b   1.000
_cell.length_c   1.000
_cell.angle_alpha   90.00
_cell.angle_beta   90.00
_cell.angle_gamma   90.00
#
_symmetry.space_group_name_H-M   'P 1'
#
loop_
_entity.id
_entity.type
_entity.pdbx_description
1 polymer ?
#
loop_
_entity_poly.entity_id
_entity_poly.type
_entity_poly.pdbx_seq_one_letter_code
_entity_poly.pdbx_strand_id
1 'polypeptide(L)'
;MAIERSNLLSMLKLSIKVLIQSSLSLGRTLDSEYPPLQQFFLVLEHCLKHGLKAKKSFIGQNKSIWGPLELTARLCPDSANIATSARDLPGIK
;
A
#
# COMPACT_ATOMS: atom_id res chain seq x y z
N MET A 1 -12.22 17.11 -3.20
CA MET A 1 -10.82 16.67 -2.98
C MET A 1 -10.35 16.82 -1.53
N ALA A 2 -10.46 17.97 -0.87
CA ALA A 2 -9.93 18.15 0.49
C ALA A 2 -10.60 17.25 1.55
N ILE A 3 -11.93 17.16 1.54
CA ILE A 3 -12.70 16.29 2.46
C ILE A 3 -12.31 14.82 2.26
N GLU A 4 -12.27 14.35 1.01
CA GLU A 4 -11.87 12.98 0.68
C GLU A 4 -10.46 12.65 1.19
N ARG A 5 -9.48 13.55 0.98
CA ARG A 5 -8.13 13.40 1.54
C ARG A 5 -8.12 13.34 3.06
N SER A 6 -8.94 14.17 3.72
CA SER A 6 -9.08 14.16 5.18
C SER A 6 -9.66 12.84 5.70
N ASN A 7 -10.65 12.29 4.98
CA ASN A 7 -11.26 11.00 5.31
C ASN A 7 -10.25 9.85 5.14
N LEU A 8 -9.51 9.84 4.02
CA LEU A 8 -8.42 8.87 3.79
C LEU A 8 -7.38 8.91 4.91
N LEU A 9 -6.92 10.11 5.28
CA LEU A 9 -5.96 10.29 6.36
C LEU A 9 -6.51 9.81 7.71
N SER A 10 -7.78 10.07 7.99
CA SER A 10 -8.44 9.62 9.23
C SER A 10 -8.56 8.09 9.28
N MET A 11 -8.95 7.46 8.17
CA MET A 11 -9.00 6.00 8.06
C MET A 11 -7.61 5.38 8.23
N LEU A 12 -6.57 5.96 7.61
CA LEU A 12 -5.20 5.48 7.73
C LEU A 12 -4.71 5.58 9.19
N LYS A 13 -4.96 6.71 9.86
CA LYS A 13 -4.63 6.90 11.28
C LYS A 13 -5.30 5.86 12.17
N LEU A 14 -6.60 5.60 11.95
CA LEU A 14 -7.33 4.61 12.72
C LEU A 14 -6.78 3.19 12.48
N SER A 15 -6.55 2.84 11.22
CA SER A 15 -5.97 1.55 10.84
C SER A 15 -4.60 1.31 11.49
N ILE A 16 -3.71 2.31 11.45
CA ILE A 16 -2.39 2.25 12.09
C ILE A 16 -2.55 2.03 13.60
N LYS A 17 -3.42 2.79 14.26
CA LYS A 17 -3.67 2.65 15.70
C LYS A 17 -4.14 1.24 16.05
N VAL A 18 -5.12 0.70 15.30
CA VAL A 18 -5.66 -0.64 15.52
C VAL A 18 -4.58 -1.69 15.33
N LEU A 19 -3.82 -1.63 14.23
CA LEU A 19 -2.74 -2.59 13.95
C LEU A 19 -1.68 -2.60 15.06
N ILE A 20 -1.25 -1.44 15.54
CA ILE A 20 -0.27 -1.34 16.63
C ILE A 20 -0.84 -1.93 17.92
N GLN A 21 -2.05 -1.52 18.33
CA GLN A 21 -2.64 -2.00 19.58
C GLN A 21 -2.91 -3.51 19.55
N SER A 22 -3.41 -4.02 18.43
CA SER A 22 -3.75 -5.43 18.29
C SER A 22 -2.51 -6.33 18.18
N SER A 23 -1.45 -5.86 17.51
CA SER A 23 -0.18 -6.59 17.42
C SER A 23 0.56 -6.66 18.75
N LEU A 24 0.59 -5.56 19.52
CA LEU A 24 1.15 -5.55 20.87
C LEU A 24 0.39 -6.50 21.81
N SER A 25 -0.94 -6.55 21.70
CA SER A 25 -1.77 -7.49 22.46
C SER A 25 -1.55 -8.95 22.05
N LEU A 26 -1.35 -9.20 20.75
CA LEU A 26 -1.14 -10.54 20.22
C LEU A 26 0.23 -11.13 20.60
N GLY A 27 1.28 -10.31 20.68
CA GLY A 27 2.59 -10.71 21.22
C GLY A 27 3.38 -11.72 20.38
N ARG A 28 3.00 -11.95 19.12
CA ARG A 28 3.72 -12.83 18.17
C ARG A 28 3.82 -12.20 16.79
N THR A 29 4.67 -12.78 15.95
CA THR A 29 4.81 -12.41 14.54
C THR A 29 3.47 -12.45 13.82
N LEU A 30 3.24 -11.43 12.97
CA LEU A 30 2.06 -11.32 12.12
C LEU A 30 2.29 -12.05 10.79
N ASP A 31 1.24 -12.66 10.26
CA ASP A 31 1.22 -13.31 8.96
C ASP A 31 0.17 -12.64 8.04
N SER A 32 0.06 -13.13 6.80
CA SER A 32 -0.87 -12.59 5.79
C SER A 32 -2.34 -12.72 6.18
N GLU A 33 -2.68 -13.60 7.12
CA GLU A 33 -4.05 -13.89 7.53
C GLU A 33 -4.50 -12.96 8.66
N TYR A 34 -3.61 -12.12 9.19
CA TYR A 34 -3.93 -11.24 10.30
C TYR A 34 -4.81 -10.05 9.84
N PRO A 35 -6.09 -9.98 10.27
CA PRO A 35 -7.03 -9.02 9.69
C PRO A 35 -6.65 -7.53 9.86
N PRO A 36 -6.09 -7.08 11.01
CA PRO A 36 -5.63 -5.71 11.15
C PRO A 36 -4.51 -5.34 10.16
N LEU A 37 -3.66 -6.29 9.80
CA LEU A 37 -2.59 -6.10 8.82
C LEU A 37 -3.16 -6.02 7.40
N GLN A 38 -4.10 -6.90 7.05
CA GLN A 38 -4.81 -6.84 5.78
C GLN A 38 -5.55 -5.50 5.61
N GLN A 39 -6.28 -5.07 6.64
CA GLN A 39 -7.00 -3.79 6.64
C GLN A 39 -6.04 -2.61 6.45
N PHE A 40 -4.87 -2.64 7.07
CA PHE A 40 -3.85 -1.62 6.87
C PHE A 40 -3.40 -1.51 5.42
N PHE A 41 -3.08 -2.63 4.76
CA PHE A 41 -2.67 -2.60 3.36
C PHE A 41 -3.79 -2.14 2.42
N LEU A 42 -5.05 -2.51 2.68
CA LEU A 42 -6.20 -2.03 1.90
C LEU A 42 -6.38 -0.51 2.01
N VAL A 43 -6.30 0.04 3.22
CA VAL A 43 -6.43 1.49 3.43
C VAL A 43 -5.24 2.23 2.83
N LEU A 44 -4.01 1.71 3.00
CA LEU A 44 -2.81 2.27 2.40
C LEU A 44 -2.89 2.29 0.87
N GLU A 45 -3.33 1.20 0.24
CA GLU A 45 -3.54 1.14 -1.21
C GLU A 45 -4.55 2.20 -1.67
N HIS A 46 -5.65 2.37 -0.93
CA HIS A 46 -6.64 3.37 -1.25
C HIS A 46 -6.08 4.80 -1.15
N CYS A 47 -5.25 5.08 -0.14
CA CYS A 47 -4.51 6.33 -0.05
C CYS A 47 -3.56 6.55 -1.24
N LEU A 48 -2.78 5.54 -1.62
CA LEU A 48 -1.81 5.63 -2.73
C LEU A 48 -2.48 5.75 -4.10
N LYS A 49 -3.65 5.14 -4.29
CA LYS A 49 -4.45 5.28 -5.52
C LYS A 49 -5.12 6.65 -5.64
N HIS A 50 -5.31 7.37 -4.53
CA HIS A 50 -5.96 8.69 -4.55
C HIS A 50 -5.14 9.68 -5.40
N GLY A 51 -5.80 10.31 -6.37
CA GLY A 51 -5.15 11.28 -7.25
C GLY A 51 -4.26 10.70 -8.35
N LEU A 52 -4.09 9.37 -8.45
CA LEU A 52 -3.39 8.77 -9.58
C LEU A 52 -4.16 9.03 -10.87
N LYS A 53 -3.45 9.59 -11.85
CA LYS A 53 -3.95 9.69 -13.23
C LYS A 53 -4.00 8.29 -13.80
N ALA A 54 -5.16 7.89 -14.28
CA ALA A 54 -5.29 6.62 -14.96
C ALA A 54 -4.47 6.66 -16.26
N LYS A 55 -3.60 5.66 -16.46
CA LYS A 55 -2.87 5.51 -17.71
C LYS A 55 -3.89 5.01 -18.74
N LYS A 56 -4.15 5.78 -19.79
CA LYS A 56 -4.96 5.31 -20.92
C LYS A 56 -4.21 4.14 -21.56
N SER A 57 -4.65 2.92 -21.29
CA SER A 57 -4.28 1.74 -22.05
C SER A 57 -5.34 1.53 -23.13
N PHE A 58 -4.96 0.92 -24.25
CA PHE A 58 -5.90 0.49 -25.29
C PHE A 58 -6.94 -0.52 -24.74
N ILE A 59 -6.63 -1.19 -23.62
CA ILE A 59 -7.51 -2.11 -22.91
C ILE A 59 -7.67 -1.61 -21.47
N GLY A 60 -8.68 -0.77 -21.24
CA GLY A 60 -9.11 -0.33 -19.90
C GLY A 60 -8.28 0.77 -19.24
N GLN A 61 -8.80 1.26 -18.11
CA GLN A 61 -8.11 2.19 -17.21
C GLN A 61 -7.47 1.37 -16.08
N ASN A 62 -6.14 1.26 -16.04
CA ASN A 62 -5.44 0.65 -14.90
C ASN A 62 -4.79 1.76 -14.05
N LYS A 63 -5.25 1.90 -12.80
CA LYS A 63 -4.62 2.74 -11.78
C LYS A 63 -3.71 1.85 -10.93
N SER A 64 -2.50 1.60 -11.42
CA SER A 64 -1.49 0.87 -10.68
C SER A 64 -0.69 1.82 -9.78
N ILE A 65 -0.52 1.43 -8.52
CA ILE A 65 0.38 2.11 -7.56
C ILE A 65 1.86 1.78 -7.82
N TRP A 66 2.14 0.77 -8.65
CA TRP A 66 3.50 0.27 -8.87
C TRP A 66 4.43 1.32 -9.49
N GLY A 67 3.96 2.07 -10.49
CA GLY A 67 4.78 3.10 -11.14
C GLY A 67 5.36 4.12 -10.15
N PRO A 68 4.55 4.73 -9.27
CA PRO A 68 5.05 5.56 -8.17
C PRO A 68 5.99 4.82 -7.21
N LEU A 69 5.69 3.56 -6.86
CA LEU A 69 6.52 2.78 -5.94
C LEU A 69 7.89 2.43 -6.54
N GLU A 70 8.01 2.16 -7.84
CA GLU A 70 9.31 1.93 -8.49
C GLU A 70 10.24 3.15 -8.42
N LEU A 71 9.68 4.36 -8.32
CA LEU A 71 10.49 5.56 -8.19
C LEU A 71 11.14 5.68 -6.81
N THR A 72 10.65 4.98 -5.78
CA THR A 72 11.28 5.01 -4.45
C THR A 72 12.70 4.45 -4.49
N ALA A 73 12.96 3.44 -5.32
CA ALA A 73 14.31 2.88 -5.53
C ALA A 73 15.31 3.90 -6.08
N ARG A 74 14.84 4.95 -6.77
CA ARG A 74 15.69 6.05 -7.24
C ARG A 74 16.03 7.04 -6.14
N LEU A 75 15.14 7.18 -5.15
CA LEU A 75 15.29 8.13 -4.03
C LEU A 75 15.95 7.48 -2.81
N CYS A 76 15.77 6.18 -2.64
CA CYS A 76 16.27 5.36 -1.55
C CYS A 76 16.86 4.08 -2.15
N PRO A 77 18.17 4.04 -2.45
CA PRO A 77 18.83 2.88 -3.05
C PRO A 77 18.60 1.58 -2.30
N ASP A 78 18.45 1.65 -0.96
CA ASP A 78 18.19 0.48 -0.09
C ASP A 78 16.86 -0.22 -0.39
N SER A 79 15.93 0.45 -1.09
CA SER A 79 14.66 -0.15 -1.52
C SER A 79 14.75 -0.90 -2.85
N ALA A 80 15.88 -0.84 -3.56
CA ALA A 80 16.08 -1.50 -4.85
C ALA A 80 15.98 -3.03 -4.75
N ASN A 81 16.42 -3.62 -3.65
CA ASN A 81 16.31 -5.06 -3.41
C ASN A 81 14.83 -5.50 -3.38
N ILE A 82 13.98 -4.81 -2.61
CA ILE A 82 12.56 -5.11 -2.45
C ILE A 82 11.83 -4.84 -3.77
N ALA A 83 12.19 -3.77 -4.49
CA ALA A 83 11.61 -3.49 -5.81
C ALA A 83 11.89 -4.62 -6.82
N THR A 84 13.12 -5.14 -6.84
CA THR A 84 13.49 -6.30 -7.67
C THR A 84 12.75 -7.56 -7.22
N SER A 85 12.74 -7.87 -5.92
CA SER A 85 12.03 -9.04 -5.38
C SER A 85 10.53 -9.01 -5.68
N ALA A 86 9.89 -7.85 -5.63
CA ALA A 86 8.47 -7.71 -5.95
C ALA A 86 8.19 -7.94 -7.45
N ARG A 87 9.09 -7.47 -8.34
CA ARG A 87 8.99 -7.70 -9.78
C ARG A 87 9.16 -9.17 -10.14
N ASP A 88 10.04 -9.86 -9.44
CA ASP A 88 10.39 -11.25 -9.71
C ASP A 88 9.49 -12.24 -8.97
N LEU A 89 8.48 -11.77 -8.22
CA LEU A 89 7.62 -12.63 -7.41
C LEU A 89 6.74 -13.52 -8.31
N PRO A 90 6.83 -14.87 -8.18
CA PRO A 90 6.01 -15.77 -8.98
C PRO A 90 4.51 -15.53 -8.75
N GLY A 91 3.74 -15.45 -9.85
CA GLY A 91 2.29 -15.30 -9.79
C GLY A 91 1.78 -13.85 -9.75
N ILE A 92 2.68 -12.85 -9.71
CA ILE A 92 2.32 -11.45 -9.94
C ILE A 92 2.50 -11.11 -11.43
N LYS A 93 1.49 -10.48 -12.06
CA LYS A 93 1.52 -9.97 -13.44
C LYS A 93 1.41 -8.46 -13.48
#